data_AF-A0A6A7LGK1-F1
#
_entry.id   AF-A0A6A7LGK1-F1
#
_cell.length_a   1.000
_cell.length_b   1.000
_cell.length_c   1.000
_cell.angle_alpha   90.00
_cell.angle_beta   90.00
_cell.angle_gamma   90.00
#
_symmetry.space_group_name_H-M   'P 1'
#
loop_
_entity.id
_entity.type
_entity.pdbx_description
1 polymer ?
#
loop_
_entity_poly.entity_id
_entity_poly.type
_entity_poly.pdbx_seq_one_letter_code
_entity_poly.pdbx_strand_id
1 'polypeptide(L)' 'MSIKQTVLEKAHHRCQTCNIRFHGSTQTFFEHINGSRKDNRPGNLRALCPKCFKKVEKKENKKGLLDSLFGKLKS' A
#
# COMPACT_ATOMS: atom_id res chain seq x y z
N MET A 1 -19.25 -7.59 -2.10
CA MET A 1 -18.03 -7.67 -1.26
C MET A 1 -16.96 -6.76 -1.85
N SER A 2 -16.39 -5.87 -1.04
CA SER A 2 -15.34 -4.94 -1.51
C SER A 2 -13.98 -5.62 -1.43
N ILE A 3 -13.14 -5.48 -2.46
CA ILE A 3 -11.75 -6.02 -2.49
C ILE A 3 -10.96 -5.60 -1.25
N LYS A 4 -11.18 -4.36 -0.77
CA LYS A 4 -10.61 -3.83 0.47
C LYS A 4 -10.95 -4.69 1.71
N GLN A 5 -12.20 -5.16 1.81
CA GLN A 5 -12.65 -6.03 2.90
C GLN A 5 -11.88 -7.36 2.87
N THR A 6 -11.81 -8.00 1.69
CA THR A 6 -11.11 -9.28 1.50
C THR A 6 -9.62 -9.20 1.85
N VAL A 7 -8.96 -8.11 1.45
CA VAL A 7 -7.54 -7.87 1.78
C VAL A 7 -7.36 -7.69 3.28
N LEU A 8 -8.28 -6.98 3.94
CA LEU A 8 -8.23 -6.74 5.38
C LEU A 8 -8.47 -8.02 6.20
N GLU A 9 -9.43 -8.84 5.77
CA GLU A 9 -9.72 -10.15 6.38
C GLU A 9 -8.52 -11.09 6.22
N LYS A 10 -7.92 -11.16 5.03
CA LYS A 10 -6.68 -11.91 4.78
C LYS A 10 -5.51 -11.41 5.63
N ALA A 11 -5.46 -10.11 5.92
CA ALA A 11 -4.46 -9.52 6.80
C ALA A 11 -4.80 -9.68 8.31
N HIS A 12 -5.86 -10.41 8.66
CA HIS A 12 -6.33 -10.61 10.03
C HIS A 12 -6.57 -9.31 10.80
N HIS A 13 -7.01 -8.26 10.10
CA HIS A 13 -7.14 -6.92 10.68
C HIS A 13 -5.84 -6.41 11.31
N ARG A 14 -4.69 -6.72 10.70
CA ARG A 14 -3.37 -6.24 11.13
C ARG A 14 -2.65 -5.52 10.01
N CYS A 15 -1.85 -4.53 10.38
CA CYS A 15 -0.96 -3.85 9.47
C CYS A 15 0.14 -4.80 9.00
N GLN A 16 0.29 -4.99 7.70
CA GLN A 16 1.32 -5.89 7.16
C GLN A 16 2.74 -5.30 7.22
N THR A 17 2.94 -4.08 7.75
CA THR A 17 4.27 -3.48 7.96
C THR A 17 4.70 -3.54 9.41
N CYS A 18 3.87 -3.05 10.33
CA CYS A 18 4.22 -2.93 11.75
C CYS A 18 3.44 -3.90 12.65
N ASN A 19 2.66 -4.81 12.06
CA ASN A 19 1.86 -5.83 12.74
C ASN A 19 0.86 -5.32 13.79
N ILE A 20 0.55 -4.03 13.79
CA ILE A 20 -0.44 -3.44 14.71
C ILE A 20 -1.85 -3.87 14.32
N ARG A 21 -2.67 -4.20 15.31
CA ARG A 21 -4.08 -4.56 15.08
C ARG A 21 -4.91 -3.29 14.84
N PHE A 22 -5.77 -3.32 13.84
CA PHE A 22 -6.77 -2.27 13.63
C PHE A 22 -7.87 -2.46 14.68
N HIS A 23 -8.10 -1.45 15.53
CA HIS A 23 -9.09 -1.52 16.59
C HIS A 23 -10.32 -0.67 16.23
N GLY A 24 -11.53 -1.22 16.37
CA GLY A 24 -12.81 -0.51 16.25
C GLY A 24 -12.96 0.35 14.98
N SER A 25 -12.64 1.63 15.10
CA SER A 25 -12.75 2.66 14.04
C SER A 25 -11.41 3.07 13.42
N THR A 26 -10.35 2.28 13.61
CA THR A 26 -9.04 2.60 13.02
C THR A 26 -9.14 2.53 11.50
N GLN A 27 -8.99 3.67 10.82
CA GLN A 27 -8.95 3.70 9.35
C GLN A 27 -7.85 2.79 8.83
N THR A 28 -8.24 1.90 7.92
CA THR A 28 -7.34 1.01 7.20
C THR A 28 -7.03 1.61 5.84
N PHE A 29 -5.75 1.64 5.49
CA PHE A 29 -5.30 2.14 4.21
C PHE A 29 -4.77 0.99 3.37
N PHE A 30 -4.92 1.10 2.06
CA PHE A 30 -4.50 0.08 1.11
C PHE A 30 -3.47 0.66 0.15
N GLU A 31 -2.30 0.06 0.13
CA GLU A 31 -1.19 0.41 -0.75
C GLU A 31 -1.09 -0.59 -1.90
N HIS A 32 -0.82 -0.13 -3.12
CA HIS A 32 -0.52 -1.01 -4.25
C HIS A 32 0.98 -1.33 -4.26
N ILE A 33 1.35 -2.58 -4.07
CA ILE A 33 2.75 -3.02 -3.98
C ILE A 33 3.51 -2.73 -5.30
N ASN A 34 2.83 -2.90 -6.44
CA ASN A 34 3.40 -2.66 -7.77
C ASN A 34 3.40 -1.17 -8.20
N GLY A 35 2.95 -0.24 -7.35
CA GLY A 35 2.80 1.19 -7.71
C GLY A 35 1.76 1.48 -8.80
N SER A 36 1.24 0.45 -9.47
CA SER A 36 0.22 0.58 -10.53
C SER A 36 -1.17 0.69 -9.95
N ARG A 37 -1.81 1.85 -10.14
CA ARG A 37 -3.22 2.12 -9.76
C ARG A 37 -4.24 1.32 -10.58
N LYS A 38 -3.81 0.70 -11.68
CA LYS A 38 -4.67 -0.11 -12.54
C LYS A 38 -4.83 -1.54 -12.00
N ASP A 39 -3.89 -2.01 -11.20
CA ASP A 39 -3.88 -3.39 -10.71
C ASP A 39 -4.58 -3.49 -9.34
N ASN A 40 -5.90 -3.67 -9.38
CA ASN A 40 -6.76 -3.74 -8.19
C ASN A 40 -6.84 -5.16 -7.59
N ARG A 41 -5.84 -6.01 -7.83
CA ARG A 41 -5.86 -7.39 -7.32
C ARG A 41 -5.67 -7.41 -5.81
N PRO A 42 -6.37 -8.29 -5.07
CA PRO A 42 -6.20 -8.40 -3.62
C PRO A 42 -4.77 -8.78 -3.20
N GLY A 43 -4.03 -9.52 -4.05
CA GLY A 43 -2.62 -9.82 -3.78
C GLY A 43 -1.67 -8.65 -4.06
N ASN A 44 -2.09 -7.66 -4.84
CA ASN A 44 -1.31 -6.45 -5.11
C ASN A 44 -1.60 -5.33 -4.08
N LEU A 45 -2.60 -5.54 -3.21
CA LEU A 45 -3.00 -4.58 -2.18
C LEU A 45 -2.47 -4.99 -0.82
N ARG A 46 -1.88 -4.03 -0.12
CA ARG A 46 -1.35 -4.22 1.24
C ARG A 46 -2.14 -3.39 2.24
N ALA A 47 -2.67 -4.04 3.27
CA ALA A 47 -3.33 -3.36 4.38
C ALA A 47 -2.29 -2.71 5.32
N LEU A 48 -2.39 -1.40 5.47
CA LEU A 48 -1.50 -0.56 6.27
C LEU A 48 -2.27 0.32 7.25
N CYS A 49 -1.63 0.62 8.38
CA CYS A 49 -2.08 1.65 9.30
C CYS A 49 -1.74 3.06 8.77
N PRO A 50 -2.43 4.12 9.21
CA PRO A 50 -2.19 5.49 8.76
C PRO A 50 -0.72 5.92 8.92
N LYS A 51 -0.05 5.46 9.98
CA LYS A 51 1.38 5.73 10.22
C LYS A 51 2.28 5.10 9.15
N CYS A 52 2.00 3.85 8.77
CA CYS A 52 2.80 3.16 7.74
C CYS A 52 2.44 3.67 6.35
N PHE A 53 1.15 3.87 6.07
CA PHE A 53 0.70 4.41 4.80
C PHE A 53 1.33 5.78 4.51
N LYS A 54 1.37 6.70 5.49
CA LYS A 54 2.04 8.00 5.35
C LYS A 54 3.54 7.91 5.02
N LYS A 55 4.23 6.84 5.45
CA LYS A 55 5.64 6.61 5.09
C LYS A 55 5.76 6.13 3.65
N VAL A 56 4.83 5.30 3.20
CA VAL A 56 4.85 4.77 1.84
C VAL A 56 4.36 5.80 0.82
N GLU A 57 3.30 6.54 1.11
CA GLU A 57 2.82 7.64 0.26
C GLU A 57 3.94 8.67 -0.02
N LYS A 58 4.73 9.01 1.01
CA LYS A 58 5.94 9.83 0.84
C LYS A 58 7.01 9.19 -0.03
N LYS A 59 7.14 7.85 0.00
CA LYS A 59 8.06 7.10 -0.86
C LYS A 59 7.56 7.01 -2.30
N GLU A 60 6.28 6.76 -2.54
CA GLU A 60 5.70 6.70 -3.89
C GLU A 60 5.82 8.04 -4.62
N ASN A 61 5.62 9.15 -3.92
CA ASN A 61 5.86 10.49 -4.47
C ASN A 61 7.35 10.67 -4.89
N LYS A 62 8.29 10.14 -4.08
CA LYS A 62 9.73 10.15 -4.41
C LYS A 62 10.12 9.13 -5.47
N LYS A 63 9.45 7.98 -5.55
CA LYS A 63 9.66 6.95 -6.57
C LYS A 63 9.24 7.46 -7.93
N GLY A 64 8.14 8.21 -8.07
CA GLY A 64 7.81 8.86 -9.35
C GLY A 64 8.92 9.78 -9.85
N LEU A 65 9.59 10.49 -8.93
CA LEU A 65 10.75 11.33 -9.24
C LEU A 65 12.00 10.50 -9.57
N LEU A 66 12.28 9.44 -8.82
CA LEU A 66 13.49 8.62 -8.97
C LEU A 66 13.38 7.63 -10.15
N ASP A 67 12.20 7.09 -10.44
CA ASP A 67 11.89 6.29 -11.62
C ASP A 67 12.01 7.12 -12.91
N SER A 68 11.56 8.39 -12.88
CA SER A 68 11.79 9.35 -13.98
C SER A 68 13.28 9.67 -14.20
N LEU A 69 14.11 9.56 -13.15
CA LEU A 69 15.56 9.80 -13.23
C LEU A 69 16.34 8.55 -13.66
N PHE A 70 15.94 7.35 -13.21
CA PHE A 70 16.61 6.09 -13.55
C PHE A 70 16.13 5.46 -14.88
N GLY A 71 14.99 5.90 -15.43
CA GLY A 71 14.53 5.51 -16.76
C GLY A 71 15.34 6.12 -17.93
N LYS A 72 16.28 7.03 -17.67
CA LYS A 72 17.08 7.73 -18.69
C LYS A 72 18.51 7.20 -18.86
N LEU A 73 18.85 6.07 -18.23
CA LEU A 73 20.20 5.47 -18.30
C LEU A 73 20.23 4.08 -18.98
N LYS A 74 19.20 3.75 -19.77
CA LYS A 74 19.19 2.57 -20.65
C LYS A 74 18.81 3.02 -22.06
N SER A 75 19.73 3.75 -22.70
CA SER A 75 19.77 3.93 -24.17
C SER A 75 20.96 3.15 -24.70
#